data_AF-A0A2S5TAT0-F1
#
_entry.id   AF-A0A2S5TAT0-F1
#
_cell.length_a   1.000
_cell.length_b   1.000
_cell.length_c   1.000
_cell.angle_alpha   90.00
_cell.angle_beta   90.00
_cell.angle_gamma   90.00
#
_symmetry.space_group_name_H-M   'P 1'
#
loop_
_entity.id
_entity.type
_entity.pdbx_description
1 polymer ?
#
loop_
_entity_poly.entity_id
_entity_poly.type
_entity_poly.pdbx_seq_one_letter_code
_entity_poly.pdbx_strand_id
1 'polypeptide(L)'
;MFFFVVILPVFVLGTTIGFFNSQKVEFNYLFGMVELPLIALLIAEFVLVALLTLGASFLRVFGLKAEIRRLRKQLRDSETELRNLRALSAPPASPAAPLAAPPKVP
;
A
#
# COMPACT_ATOMS: atom_id res chain seq x y z
N MET A 1 23.92 3.90 -17.90
CA MET A 1 25.14 3.36 -17.27
C MET A 1 24.83 2.46 -16.07
N PHE A 2 24.09 2.93 -15.06
CA PHE A 2 23.71 2.12 -13.88
C PHE A 2 22.96 0.81 -14.21
N PHE A 3 22.02 0.86 -15.15
CA PHE A 3 21.32 -0.34 -15.65
C PHE A 3 22.29 -1.43 -16.12
N PHE A 4 23.34 -1.07 -16.88
CA PHE A 4 24.31 -2.04 -17.38
C PHE A 4 25.20 -2.59 -16.25
N VAL A 5 25.53 -1.77 -15.25
CA VAL A 5 26.36 -2.20 -14.10
C VAL A 5 25.66 -3.26 -13.24
N VAL A 6 24.32 -3.26 -13.17
CA VAL A 6 23.56 -4.23 -12.37
C VAL A 6 23.01 -5.37 -13.22
N ILE A 7 22.38 -5.06 -14.37
CA ILE A 7 21.72 -6.07 -15.19
C ILE A 7 22.74 -7.00 -15.86
N LEU A 8 23.87 -6.48 -16.37
CA LEU A 8 24.83 -7.30 -17.09
C LEU A 8 25.43 -8.38 -16.17
N PRO A 9 25.93 -8.08 -14.95
CA PRO A 9 26.41 -9.13 -14.05
C PRO A 9 25.32 -10.11 -13.65
N VAL A 10 24.11 -9.65 -13.33
CA VAL A 10 22.99 -10.52 -12.97
C VAL A 10 22.64 -11.47 -14.11
N PHE A 11 22.62 -10.96 -15.35
CA PHE A 11 22.37 -11.78 -16.54
C PHE A 11 23.46 -12.82 -16.77
N VAL A 12 24.74 -12.42 -16.70
CA VAL A 12 25.88 -13.34 -16.86
C VAL A 12 25.87 -14.41 -15.76
N LEU A 13 25.63 -14.03 -14.50
CA LEU A 13 25.53 -14.98 -13.40
C LEU A 13 24.35 -15.94 -13.58
N GLY A 14 23.16 -15.41 -13.87
CA GLY A 14 21.97 -16.21 -14.05
C GLY A 14 22.09 -17.22 -15.20
N THR A 15 22.62 -16.79 -16.34
CA THR A 15 22.85 -17.66 -17.50
C THR A 15 23.94 -18.70 -17.24
N THR A 16 25.04 -18.31 -16.59
CA THR A 16 26.13 -19.24 -16.23
C THR A 16 25.62 -20.32 -15.27
N ILE A 17 24.92 -19.92 -14.20
CA ILE A 17 24.32 -20.86 -13.25
C ILE A 17 23.32 -21.77 -13.96
N GLY A 18 22.45 -21.20 -14.80
CA GLY A 18 21.46 -21.97 -15.54
C GLY A 18 22.06 -22.98 -16.52
N PHE A 19 23.15 -22.63 -17.19
CA PHE A 19 23.87 -23.52 -18.09
C PHE A 19 24.45 -24.73 -17.35
N PHE A 20 25.20 -24.48 -16.26
CA PHE A 20 25.83 -25.55 -15.48
C PHE A 20 24.82 -26.38 -14.66
N ASN A 21 23.63 -25.85 -14.38
CA ASN A 21 22.55 -26.55 -13.67
C ASN A 21 21.41 -26.98 -14.62
N SER A 22 21.73 -27.24 -15.89
CA SER A 22 20.78 -27.78 -16.87
C SER A 22 20.61 -29.30 -16.80
N GLN A 23 21.24 -29.95 -15.81
CA GLN A 23 21.07 -31.37 -15.55
C GLN A 23 19.59 -31.71 -15.37
N LYS A 24 19.13 -32.74 -16.09
CA LYS A 24 17.78 -33.29 -15.92
C LYS A 24 17.68 -34.02 -14.60
N VAL A 25 16.63 -33.73 -13.85
CA VAL A 25 16.28 -34.39 -12.60
C VAL A 25 14.84 -34.88 -12.68
N GLU A 26 14.57 -36.01 -12.05
CA GLU A 26 13.21 -36.52 -11.90
C GLU A 26 12.50 -35.75 -10.79
N PHE A 27 11.43 -35.07 -11.14
CA PHE A 27 10.58 -34.34 -10.21
C PHE A 27 9.30 -35.13 -9.97
N ASN A 28 9.19 -35.67 -8.76
CA ASN A 28 8.02 -36.39 -8.28
C ASN A 28 7.04 -35.41 -7.61
N TYR A 29 5.85 -35.27 -8.19
CA TYR A 29 4.76 -34.50 -7.61
C TYR A 29 3.65 -35.45 -7.13
N LEU A 30 2.62 -34.90 -6.46
CA LEU A 30 1.59 -35.72 -5.79
C LEU A 30 0.91 -36.77 -6.69
N PHE A 31 0.85 -36.55 -7.99
CA PHE A 31 0.08 -37.39 -8.93
C PHE A 31 0.92 -37.95 -10.08
N GLY A 32 2.25 -37.87 -10.00
CA GLY A 32 3.12 -38.39 -11.06
C GLY A 32 4.55 -37.90 -10.97
N MET A 33 5.29 -38.15 -12.05
CA MET A 33 6.70 -37.80 -12.19
C MET A 33 6.94 -37.12 -13.55
N VAL A 34 7.88 -36.17 -13.59
CA VAL A 34 8.32 -35.51 -14.81
C VAL A 34 9.82 -35.24 -14.76
N GLU A 35 10.53 -35.40 -15.87
CA GLU A 35 11.93 -35.01 -15.95
C GLU A 35 12.07 -33.57 -16.44
N LEU A 36 12.67 -32.72 -15.61
CA LEU A 36 12.91 -31.32 -15.93
C LEU A 36 14.36 -30.95 -15.61
N PRO A 37 14.96 -29.97 -16.31
CA PRO A 37 16.24 -29.39 -15.90
C PRO A 37 16.13 -28.76 -14.51
N LEU A 38 17.13 -28.96 -13.65
CA LEU A 38 17.16 -28.41 -12.29
C LEU A 38 16.91 -26.89 -12.29
N ILE A 39 17.53 -26.15 -13.21
CA ILE A 39 17.30 -24.70 -13.34
C ILE A 39 15.83 -24.33 -13.59
N ALA A 40 15.07 -25.15 -14.32
CA ALA A 40 13.66 -24.87 -14.61
C ALA A 40 12.82 -24.93 -13.33
N LEU A 41 13.12 -25.90 -12.45
CA LEU A 41 12.46 -26.02 -11.14
C LEU A 41 12.79 -24.83 -10.24
N LEU A 42 14.06 -24.42 -10.17
CA LEU A 42 14.49 -23.27 -9.36
C LEU A 42 13.85 -21.96 -9.83
N ILE A 43 13.76 -21.75 -11.14
CA ILE A 43 13.07 -20.56 -11.69
C ILE A 43 11.58 -20.61 -11.35
N ALA A 44 10.93 -21.76 -11.53
CA ALA A 44 9.51 -21.92 -11.22
C ALA A 44 9.21 -21.65 -9.73
N GLU A 45 10.05 -22.18 -8.83
CA GLU A 45 9.96 -21.93 -7.38
C GLU A 45 10.14 -20.44 -7.06
N PHE A 46 11.17 -19.81 -7.60
CA PHE A 46 11.42 -18.38 -7.40
C PHE A 46 10.24 -17.52 -7.85
N VAL A 47 9.70 -17.79 -9.04
CA VAL A 47 8.52 -17.07 -9.57
C VAL A 47 7.31 -17.31 -8.68
N LEU A 48 7.07 -18.55 -8.25
CA LEU A 48 5.94 -18.88 -7.38
C LEU A 48 6.02 -18.10 -6.06
N VAL A 49 7.17 -18.12 -5.40
CA VAL A 49 7.39 -17.39 -4.14
C VAL A 49 7.22 -15.88 -4.36
N ALA A 50 7.81 -15.32 -5.42
CA ALA A 50 7.70 -13.90 -5.73
C ALA A 50 6.23 -13.48 -5.95
N LEU A 51 5.45 -14.28 -6.67
CA LEU A 51 4.03 -14.04 -6.89
C LEU A 51 3.22 -14.12 -5.59
N LEU A 52 3.49 -15.11 -4.75
CA LEU A 52 2.84 -15.25 -3.43
C LEU A 52 3.16 -14.05 -2.53
N THR A 53 4.42 -13.62 -2.46
CA THR A 53 4.83 -12.44 -1.70
C THR A 53 4.20 -11.16 -2.23
N LEU A 54 4.15 -11.00 -3.56
CA LEU A 54 3.50 -9.85 -4.19
C LEU A 54 2.00 -9.84 -3.89
N GLY A 55 1.33 -10.98 -4.00
CA GLY A 55 -0.08 -11.14 -3.67
C GLY A 55 -0.39 -10.82 -2.21
N ALA A 56 0.38 -11.37 -1.27
CA ALA A 56 0.25 -11.07 0.16
C ALA A 56 0.45 -9.57 0.44
N SER A 57 1.46 -8.96 -0.18
CA SER A 57 1.74 -7.53 -0.05
C SER A 57 0.59 -6.68 -0.59
N PHE A 58 0.01 -7.07 -1.73
CA PHE A 58 -1.13 -6.41 -2.33
C PHE A 58 -2.35 -6.46 -1.40
N LEU A 59 -2.69 -7.63 -0.85
CA LEU A 59 -3.79 -7.78 0.11
C LEU A 59 -3.60 -6.87 1.33
N ARG A 60 -2.38 -6.80 1.87
CA ARG A 60 -2.04 -5.91 2.98
C ARG A 60 -2.28 -4.44 2.62
N VAL A 61 -1.75 -3.98 1.49
CA VAL A 61 -1.93 -2.58 1.05
C VAL A 61 -3.40 -2.23 0.86
N PHE A 62 -4.21 -3.14 0.35
CA PHE A 62 -5.65 -2.91 0.20
C PHE A 62 -6.36 -2.81 1.56
N GLY A 63 -6.02 -3.67 2.51
CA GLY A 63 -6.50 -3.58 3.89
C GLY A 63 -6.18 -2.23 4.52
N LEU A 64 -4.93 -1.77 4.41
CA LEU A 64 -4.51 -0.46 4.92
C LEU A 64 -5.27 0.70 4.25
N LYS A 65 -5.47 0.64 2.94
CA LYS A 65 -6.26 1.66 2.22
C LYS A 65 -7.72 1.70 2.70
N ALA A 66 -8.32 0.55 2.97
CA ALA A 66 -9.68 0.48 3.50
C ALA A 66 -9.76 1.06 4.91
N GLU A 67 -8.77 0.76 5.76
CA GLU A 67 -8.67 1.30 7.12
C GLU A 67 -8.50 2.83 7.11
N ILE A 68 -7.63 3.37 6.25
CA ILE A 68 -7.46 4.82 6.07
C ILE A 68 -8.80 5.48 5.69
N ARG A 69 -9.57 4.87 4.77
CA ARG A 69 -10.89 5.42 4.38
C ARG A 69 -11.86 5.41 5.56
N ARG A 70 -11.88 4.33 6.36
CA ARG A 70 -12.72 4.22 7.56
C ARG A 70 -12.36 5.29 8.59
N LEU A 71 -11.07 5.43 8.91
CA LEU A 71 -10.57 6.40 9.88
C LEU A 71 -10.87 7.84 9.45
N ARG A 72 -10.68 8.16 8.15
CA ARG A 72 -11.04 9.49 7.61
C ARG A 72 -12.54 9.77 7.69
N LYS A 73 -13.40 8.76 7.55
CA LYS A 73 -14.85 8.94 7.71
C LYS A 73 -15.19 9.24 9.17
N GLN A 74 -14.67 8.44 10.10
CA GLN A 74 -14.88 8.64 11.54
C GLN A 74 -14.43 10.04 11.99
N LEU A 75 -13.27 10.51 11.51
CA LEU A 75 -12.76 11.84 11.83
C LEU A 75 -13.72 12.95 11.37
N ARG A 76 -14.24 12.86 10.14
CA ARG A 76 -15.23 13.84 9.62
C ARG A 76 -16.55 13.81 10.39
N ASP A 77 -17.02 12.61 10.75
CA ASP A 77 -18.27 12.45 11.50
C ASP A 77 -18.13 13.09 12.89
N SER A 78 -17.00 12.85 13.58
CA SER A 78 -16.69 13.50 14.87
C SER A 78 -16.52 15.02 14.77
N GLU A 79 -15.84 15.53 13.74
CA GLU A 79 -15.74 16.98 13.51
C GLU A 79 -17.11 17.64 13.29
N THR A 80 -18.01 16.95 12.57
CA THR A 80 -19.37 17.41 12.32
C THR A 80 -20.19 17.46 13.61
N GLU A 81 -20.07 16.43 14.46
CA GLU A 81 -20.72 16.39 15.77
C GLU A 81 -20.25 17.54 16.67
N LEU A 82 -18.93 17.76 16.78
CA LEU A 82 -18.38 18.87 17.55
C LEU A 82 -18.87 20.23 17.04
N ARG A 83 -18.99 20.40 15.72
CA ARG A 83 -19.52 21.63 15.11
C ARG A 83 -20.99 21.84 15.45
N ASN A 84 -21.80 20.79 15.40
CA ASN A 84 -23.21 20.84 15.75
C ASN A 84 -23.42 21.16 17.23
N LEU A 85 -22.65 20.52 18.12
CA LEU A 85 -22.68 20.82 19.56
C LEU A 85 -22.30 22.26 19.85
N ARG A 86 -21.25 22.78 19.21
CA ARG A 86 -20.84 24.18 19.36
C ARG A 86 -21.91 25.16 18.86
N ALA A 87 -22.65 24.80 17.80
CA ALA A 87 -23.76 25.61 17.30
C ALA A 87 -24.94 25.63 18.28
N LEU A 88 -25.26 24.50 18.93
CA LEU A 88 -26.31 24.41 19.94
C LEU A 88 -25.94 25.10 21.26
N SER A 89 -24.66 25.14 21.62
CA SER A 89 -24.17 25.80 22.84
C SER A 89 -23.84 27.28 22.65
N ALA A 90 -23.98 27.83 21.45
CA ALA A 90 -23.73 29.25 21.19
C ALA A 90 -24.80 30.09 21.90
N PRO A 91 -24.43 31.10 22.74
CA PRO A 91 -25.40 31.97 23.37
C PRO A 91 -26.28 32.67 22.32
N PRO A 92 -27.58 32.91 22.58
CA PRO A 92 -28.39 33.72 21.68
C PRO A 92 -27.68 35.06 21.47
N ALA A 93 -27.52 35.46 20.20
CA ALA A 93 -26.92 36.75 19.86
C ALA A 93 -27.62 37.81 20.70
N SER A 94 -26.87 38.41 21.62
CA SER A 94 -27.36 39.52 22.43
C SER A 94 -27.92 40.56 21.46
N PRO A 95 -29.21 40.95 21.57
CA PRO A 95 -29.79 41.90 20.65
C PRO A 95 -28.92 43.15 20.68
N ALA A 96 -28.44 43.54 19.50
CA ALA A 96 -27.50 44.63 19.28
C ALA A 96 -27.80 45.80 20.24
N ALA A 97 -26.90 46.01 21.20
CA ALA A 97 -26.89 47.26 21.95
C ALA A 97 -26.74 48.38 20.90
N PRO A 98 -27.67 49.34 20.81
CA PRO A 98 -27.57 50.41 19.84
C PRO A 98 -26.23 51.11 20.05
N LEU A 99 -25.41 51.18 18.99
CA LEU A 99 -24.17 51.96 18.97
C LEU A 99 -24.53 53.37 19.47
N ALA A 100 -24.09 53.71 20.67
CA ALA A 100 -24.24 55.05 21.20
C ALA A 100 -23.55 56.03 20.23
N ALA A 101 -24.30 57.01 19.75
CA ALA A 101 -23.81 58.03 18.83
C ALA A 101 -22.58 58.74 19.41
N PRO A 102 -21.57 59.08 18.58
CA PRO A 102 -20.37 59.75 19.06
C PRO A 102 -20.70 61.15 19.61
N PRO A 103 -20.01 61.60 20.66
CA PRO A 103 -20.27 62.90 21.26
C PRO A 103 -19.90 64.02 20.29
N LYS A 104 -20.81 64.99 20.11
CA LYS A 104 -20.48 66.24 19.40
C LYS A 104 -19.50 67.03 20.25
N VAL A 105 -18.31 67.28 19.68
CA VAL A 105 -17.27 68.14 20.25
C VAL A 105 -17.62 69.60 19.91
N PRO A 106 -17.41 70.57 20.82
CA PRO A 106 -17.76 71.99 20.62
C PRO A 106 -16.95 72.69 19.53
#